data_AF-A0A965XYJ1-F1
#
_entry.id   AF-A0A965XYJ1-F1
#
_cell.length_a   1.000
_cell.length_b   1.000
_cell.length_c   1.000
_cell.angle_alpha   90.00
_cell.angle_beta   90.00
_cell.angle_gamma   90.00
#
_symmetry.space_group_name_H-M   'P 1'
#
loop_
_entity.id
_entity.type
_entity.pdbx_description
1 polymer ?
#
loop_
_entity_poly.entity_id
_entity_poly.type
_entity_poly.pdbx_seq_one_letter_code
_entity_poly.pdbx_strand_id
1 'polypeptide(L)'
;MAGMALALGGGGAKGIFQVGAWQAFRELGIEFDAVAGTSIGAVNAGLMCGASFDDAIKMWENLKMEQCLAFSQIQSLNSDDLLSLRNLNLLARELLHEKKLSTRPLRELLERYISETAVRESPLQCGVMTTLTPSLRGYPVWIQDMAEGRLIDYIMASARLPGLDPVEIDGQQFLDGGLAEHVPVSMLRSRGWRRIVAIDLNEKPTSAREVDDNTQLIYIHDPEDLGGFLDITPGILQRNLRLGYLDTLKAFDRLKGDRFAFWPDDYARLLRDFGYETVAGLEQAGAIYELDRLVIYDHVNFIEAIRQKRANYQMLYQQKRAALRIEHKLQAIRRGELKMLHLMPPLRLAFLMEILIEGKQQQETPRLPPRLFSSIRSAADALMLLPDELRNL
;
A
#
# COMPACT_ATOMS: atom_id res chain seq x y z
N MET A 1 28.30 5.83 -0.18
CA MET A 1 28.60 4.42 -0.52
C MET A 1 28.09 4.12 -1.92
N ALA A 2 28.74 3.22 -2.68
CA ALA A 2 28.37 2.93 -4.09
C ALA A 2 27.21 1.93 -4.24
N GLY A 3 26.92 1.20 -3.17
CA GLY A 3 25.89 0.18 -3.10
C GLY A 3 24.45 0.71 -2.99
N MET A 4 23.49 -0.21 -2.90
CA MET A 4 22.06 0.09 -2.82
C MET A 4 21.51 -0.25 -1.43
N ALA A 5 20.64 0.60 -0.89
CA ALA A 5 20.00 0.37 0.39
C ALA A 5 18.49 0.26 0.26
N LEU A 6 17.86 -0.49 1.16
CA LEU A 6 16.42 -0.72 1.20
C LEU A 6 15.80 -0.11 2.46
N ALA A 7 14.79 0.74 2.32
CA ALA A 7 14.00 1.28 3.41
C ALA A 7 12.63 0.58 3.45
N LEU A 8 12.29 -0.01 4.59
CA LEU A 8 11.04 -0.75 4.80
C LEU A 8 10.13 0.03 5.75
N GLY A 9 9.00 0.49 5.24
CA GLY A 9 8.00 1.23 6.01
C GLY A 9 7.31 0.43 7.12
N GLY A 10 6.75 1.14 8.10
CA GLY A 10 5.82 0.56 9.07
C GLY A 10 4.45 0.25 8.45
N GLY A 11 3.57 -0.47 9.15
CA GLY A 11 2.23 -0.77 8.61
C GLY A 11 1.54 -2.04 9.10
N GLY A 12 2.07 -2.70 10.12
CA GLY A 12 1.45 -3.90 10.71
C GLY A 12 1.38 -5.05 9.71
N ALA A 13 0.22 -5.71 9.61
CA ALA A 13 -0.01 -6.85 8.72
C ALA A 13 0.26 -6.55 7.23
N LYS A 14 0.23 -5.27 6.82
CA LYS A 14 0.58 -4.84 5.46
C LYS A 14 2.03 -5.20 5.07
N GLY A 15 2.91 -5.48 6.04
CA GLY A 15 4.30 -5.82 5.81
C GLY A 15 4.55 -7.05 4.93
N ILE A 16 3.56 -7.92 4.74
CA ILE A 16 3.65 -9.02 3.76
C ILE A 16 3.90 -8.52 2.33
N PHE A 17 3.47 -7.31 1.99
CA PHE A 17 3.79 -6.64 0.73
C PHE A 17 5.31 -6.50 0.52
N GLN A 18 6.06 -6.17 1.58
CA GLN A 18 7.52 -6.07 1.52
C GLN A 18 8.18 -7.43 1.25
N VAL A 19 7.58 -8.53 1.69
CA VAL A 19 8.06 -9.89 1.38
C VAL A 19 7.82 -10.23 -0.08
N GLY A 20 6.71 -9.78 -0.67
CA GLY A 20 6.45 -9.87 -2.10
C GLY A 20 7.47 -9.09 -2.93
N ALA A 21 7.83 -7.89 -2.47
CA ALA A 21 8.92 -7.12 -3.06
C ALA A 21 10.27 -7.83 -2.93
N TRP A 22 10.55 -8.42 -1.76
CA TRP A 22 11.75 -9.23 -1.55
C TRP A 22 11.84 -10.41 -2.53
N GLN A 23 10.72 -11.08 -2.81
CA GLN A 23 10.67 -12.11 -3.84
C GLN A 23 11.10 -11.56 -5.22
N ALA A 24 10.54 -10.42 -5.64
CA ALA A 24 10.88 -9.80 -6.91
C ALA A 24 12.36 -9.37 -6.98
N PHE A 25 12.91 -8.79 -5.90
CA PHE A 25 14.34 -8.45 -5.85
C PHE A 25 15.24 -9.66 -6.06
N ARG A 26 14.91 -10.79 -5.42
CA ARG A 26 15.66 -12.05 -5.59
C ARG A 26 15.61 -12.55 -7.02
N GLU A 27 14.44 -12.54 -7.65
CA GLU A 27 14.27 -12.98 -9.04
C GLU A 27 14.96 -12.06 -10.05
N LEU A 28 15.07 -10.76 -9.74
CA LEU A 28 15.76 -9.78 -10.57
C LEU A 28 17.27 -9.72 -10.33
N GLY A 29 17.80 -10.43 -9.33
CA GLY A 29 19.21 -10.34 -8.93
C GLY A 29 19.59 -8.97 -8.36
N ILE A 30 18.65 -8.28 -7.73
CA ILE A 30 18.89 -6.99 -7.06
C ILE A 30 19.42 -7.28 -5.66
N GLU A 31 20.66 -6.86 -5.41
CA GLU A 31 21.33 -6.99 -4.12
C GLU A 31 21.35 -5.65 -3.38
N PHE A 32 21.25 -5.73 -2.06
CA PHE A 32 21.32 -4.59 -1.16
C PHE A 32 22.49 -4.76 -0.20
N ASP A 33 23.12 -3.64 0.14
CA ASP A 33 24.22 -3.58 1.09
C ASP A 33 23.76 -3.09 2.48
N ALA A 34 22.57 -2.47 2.54
CA ALA A 34 21.91 -2.12 3.78
C ALA A 34 20.38 -2.24 3.67
N VAL A 35 19.74 -2.59 4.78
CA VAL A 35 18.29 -2.53 4.98
C VAL A 35 18.00 -1.79 6.28
N ALA A 36 17.05 -0.87 6.25
CA ALA A 36 16.53 -0.20 7.44
C ALA A 36 15.02 -0.33 7.50
N GLY A 37 14.49 -0.62 8.68
CA GLY A 37 13.07 -0.87 8.87
C GLY A 37 12.46 -0.11 10.05
N THR A 38 11.18 0.22 9.91
CA THR A 38 10.34 0.77 10.98
C THR A 38 9.19 -0.21 11.29
N SER A 39 8.94 -0.51 12.56
CA SER A 39 7.83 -1.36 12.99
C SER A 39 7.86 -2.73 12.29
N ILE A 40 6.82 -3.12 11.54
CA ILE A 40 6.87 -4.36 10.73
C ILE A 40 8.02 -4.36 9.71
N GLY A 41 8.43 -3.20 9.20
CA GLY A 41 9.61 -3.07 8.35
C GLY A 41 10.88 -3.46 9.08
N ALA A 42 10.98 -3.21 10.40
CA ALA A 42 12.12 -3.65 11.22
C ALA A 42 12.13 -5.18 11.40
N VAL A 43 10.96 -5.80 11.54
CA VAL A 43 10.82 -7.27 11.54
C VAL A 43 11.30 -7.85 10.22
N ASN A 44 10.81 -7.32 9.09
CA ASN A 44 11.22 -7.78 7.77
C ASN A 44 12.71 -7.51 7.48
N ALA A 45 13.26 -6.38 7.93
CA ALA A 45 14.71 -6.12 7.87
C ALA A 45 15.52 -7.18 8.64
N GLY A 46 15.07 -7.53 9.85
CA GLY A 46 15.66 -8.62 10.64
C GLY A 46 15.57 -9.97 9.93
N LEU A 47 14.43 -10.30 9.33
CA LEU A 47 14.25 -11.54 8.54
C LEU A 47 15.17 -11.57 7.31
N MET A 48 15.32 -10.45 6.59
CA MET A 48 16.20 -10.35 5.42
C MET A 48 17.68 -10.58 5.76
N CYS A 49 18.12 -10.10 6.92
CA CYS A 49 19.50 -10.28 7.38
C CYS A 49 19.74 -11.63 8.07
N GLY A 50 18.74 -12.15 8.80
CA GLY A 50 18.92 -13.20 9.79
C GLY A 50 18.16 -14.50 9.53
N ALA A 51 17.38 -14.59 8.44
CA ALA A 51 16.57 -15.75 8.09
C ALA A 51 16.69 -16.08 6.60
N SER A 52 16.32 -17.31 6.24
CA SER A 52 16.10 -17.65 4.83
C SER A 52 14.79 -17.03 4.34
N PHE A 53 14.67 -16.80 3.03
CA PHE A 53 13.42 -16.30 2.43
C PHE A 53 12.24 -17.25 2.70
N ASP A 54 12.47 -18.56 2.61
CA ASP A 54 11.44 -19.56 2.90
C ASP A 54 10.97 -19.51 4.35
N ASP A 55 11.88 -19.24 5.30
CA ASP A 55 11.51 -19.11 6.70
C ASP A 55 10.77 -17.80 6.98
N ALA A 56 11.08 -16.72 6.27
CA ALA A 56 10.29 -15.49 6.31
C ALA A 56 8.85 -15.71 5.83
N ILE A 57 8.67 -16.42 4.70
CA ILE A 57 7.34 -16.81 4.20
C ILE A 57 6.61 -17.68 5.25
N LYS A 58 7.27 -18.71 5.79
CA LYS A 58 6.68 -19.57 6.84
C LYS A 58 6.27 -18.76 8.08
N MET A 59 7.05 -17.76 8.49
CA MET A 59 6.69 -16.91 9.63
C MET A 59 5.37 -16.19 9.35
N TRP A 60 5.24 -15.58 8.17
CA TRP A 60 4.03 -14.85 7.77
C TRP A 60 2.81 -15.77 7.59
N GLU A 61 2.99 -16.96 6.99
CA GLU A 61 1.90 -17.94 6.81
C GLU A 61 1.39 -18.52 8.14
N ASN A 62 2.28 -18.65 9.13
CA ASN A 62 1.94 -19.19 10.46
C ASN A 62 1.60 -18.10 11.49
N LEU A 63 1.47 -16.84 11.05
CA LEU A 63 1.14 -15.72 11.92
C LEU A 63 -0.29 -15.91 12.45
N LYS A 64 -0.43 -15.88 13.77
CA LYS A 64 -1.72 -16.01 14.46
C LYS A 64 -2.16 -14.68 15.02
N MET A 65 -3.48 -14.53 15.16
CA MET A 65 -4.04 -13.35 15.83
C MET A 65 -3.40 -13.17 17.20
N GLU A 66 -3.15 -14.23 17.99
CA GLU A 66 -2.46 -14.20 19.31
C GLU A 66 -1.12 -13.47 19.33
N GLN A 67 -0.36 -13.59 18.25
CA GLN A 67 0.92 -12.92 18.08
C GLN A 67 0.74 -11.46 17.64
N CYS A 68 -0.44 -11.14 17.11
CA CYS A 68 -0.93 -9.80 16.83
C CYS A 68 -1.80 -9.24 17.97
N LEU A 69 -2.25 -10.03 18.97
CA LEU A 69 -3.32 -9.66 19.94
C LEU A 69 -2.86 -8.59 20.93
N ALA A 70 -1.62 -8.12 20.89
CA ALA A 70 -1.31 -6.77 21.35
C ALA A 70 -2.27 -5.69 20.75
N PHE A 71 -3.03 -6.04 19.70
CA PHE A 71 -3.82 -5.14 18.89
C PHE A 71 -5.28 -5.58 18.61
N SER A 72 -5.70 -6.77 19.02
CA SER A 72 -6.92 -7.42 18.48
C SER A 72 -8.27 -6.99 19.04
N GLN A 73 -8.30 -6.20 20.10
CA GLN A 73 -9.55 -5.84 20.78
C GLN A 73 -10.27 -4.66 20.10
N ILE A 74 -9.73 -4.14 19.00
CA ILE A 74 -10.17 -2.88 18.38
C ILE A 74 -10.72 -3.17 16.99
N GLN A 75 -11.96 -3.67 16.97
CA GLN A 75 -12.74 -3.85 15.75
C GLN A 75 -13.36 -2.53 15.24
N SER A 76 -13.15 -1.40 15.92
CA SER A 76 -13.92 -0.17 15.72
C SER A 76 -13.16 1.02 15.11
N LEU A 77 -11.85 0.93 14.88
CA LEU A 77 -11.08 2.04 14.30
C LEU A 77 -10.82 1.80 12.81
N ASN A 78 -11.53 2.55 11.97
CA ASN A 78 -11.23 2.67 10.55
C ASN A 78 -9.77 3.09 10.36
N SER A 79 -9.12 2.40 9.44
CA SER A 79 -7.68 2.12 9.35
C SER A 79 -6.78 3.22 8.77
N ASP A 80 -7.27 4.44 8.56
CA ASP A 80 -6.51 5.39 7.74
C ASP A 80 -5.43 6.17 8.51
N ASP A 81 -5.43 6.16 9.84
CA ASP A 81 -4.39 6.86 10.61
C ASP A 81 -4.26 6.36 12.06
N LEU A 82 -4.05 5.06 12.27
CA LEU A 82 -3.93 4.47 13.61
C LEU A 82 -2.79 5.12 14.43
N LEU A 83 -1.74 5.59 13.75
CA LEU A 83 -0.57 6.25 14.33
C LEU A 83 -0.73 7.78 14.50
N SER A 84 -1.88 8.37 14.15
CA SER A 84 -2.17 9.75 14.54
C SER A 84 -2.27 9.87 16.06
N LEU A 85 -1.76 10.96 16.62
CA LEU A 85 -1.86 11.24 18.07
C LEU A 85 -3.30 11.16 18.61
N ARG A 86 -4.31 11.42 17.76
CA ARG A 86 -5.73 11.31 18.11
C ARG A 86 -6.19 9.86 18.23
N ASN A 87 -5.88 9.01 17.25
CA ASN A 87 -6.27 7.60 17.27
C ASN A 87 -5.42 6.80 18.25
N LEU A 88 -4.16 7.19 18.45
CA LEU A 88 -3.27 6.65 19.49
C LEU A 88 -3.80 6.91 20.91
N ASN A 89 -4.40 8.07 21.15
CA ASN A 89 -5.03 8.36 22.44
C ASN A 89 -6.29 7.51 22.69
N LEU A 90 -7.03 7.14 21.64
CA LEU A 90 -8.17 6.23 21.74
C LEU A 90 -7.68 4.80 21.99
N LEU A 91 -6.72 4.33 21.19
CA LEU A 91 -6.01 3.07 21.34
C LEU A 91 -5.44 2.91 22.76
N ALA A 92 -4.69 3.90 23.24
CA ALA A 92 -4.10 3.88 24.57
C ALA A 92 -5.16 3.81 25.68
N ARG A 93 -6.30 4.50 25.54
CA ARG A 93 -7.39 4.44 26.53
C ARG A 93 -8.04 3.06 26.58
N GLU A 94 -8.32 2.46 25.44
CA GLU A 94 -8.89 1.10 25.37
C GLU A 94 -7.92 0.06 25.94
N LEU A 95 -6.63 0.14 25.57
CA LEU A 95 -5.58 -0.76 26.06
C LEU A 95 -5.31 -0.61 27.57
N LEU A 96 -5.46 0.60 28.13
CA LEU A 96 -5.32 0.85 29.58
C LEU A 96 -6.52 0.34 30.39
N HIS A 97 -7.70 0.23 29.77
CA HIS A 97 -8.90 -0.30 30.42
C HIS A 97 -8.90 -1.83 30.50
N GLU A 98 -8.15 -2.50 29.63
CA GLU A 98 -7.99 -3.94 29.64
C GLU A 98 -6.70 -4.39 30.33
N LYS A 99 -6.69 -5.63 30.83
CA LYS A 99 -5.48 -6.21 31.42
C LYS A 99 -4.33 -6.14 30.40
N LYS A 100 -3.16 -5.65 30.84
CA LYS A 100 -1.90 -5.58 30.08
C LYS A 100 -1.77 -6.72 29.06
N LEU A 101 -1.89 -6.38 27.78
CA LEU A 101 -1.68 -7.32 26.69
C LEU A 101 -0.20 -7.72 26.63
N SER A 102 0.07 -9.02 26.68
CA SER A 102 1.44 -9.52 26.69
C SER A 102 2.04 -9.46 25.28
N THR A 103 3.20 -8.84 25.16
CA THR A 103 4.01 -8.82 23.93
C THR A 103 4.87 -10.08 23.75
N ARG A 104 4.78 -11.03 24.70
CA ARG A 104 5.57 -12.26 24.72
C ARG A 104 5.34 -13.18 23.50
N PRO A 105 4.11 -13.43 23.01
CA PRO A 105 3.91 -14.31 21.86
C PRO A 105 4.59 -13.80 20.59
N LEU A 106 4.61 -12.48 20.37
CA LEU A 106 5.33 -11.86 19.27
C LEU A 106 6.84 -12.01 19.44
N ARG A 107 7.37 -11.72 20.64
CA ARG A 107 8.79 -11.91 20.95
C ARG A 107 9.24 -13.35 20.67
N GLU A 108 8.52 -14.34 21.18
CA GLU A 108 8.84 -15.76 20.98
C GLU A 108 8.77 -16.17 19.50
N LEU A 109 7.88 -15.56 18.71
CA LEU A 109 7.84 -15.73 17.26
C LEU A 109 9.10 -15.15 16.61
N LEU A 110 9.48 -13.91 16.95
CA LEU A 110 10.65 -13.25 16.36
C LEU A 110 11.96 -13.98 16.72
N GLU A 111 12.12 -14.38 17.99
CA GLU A 111 13.28 -15.16 18.46
C GLU A 111 13.41 -16.52 17.76
N ARG A 112 12.31 -17.10 17.28
CA ARG A 112 12.32 -18.35 16.51
C ARG A 112 12.84 -18.19 15.10
N TYR A 113 12.56 -17.05 14.46
CA TYR A 113 12.82 -16.84 13.03
C TYR A 113 14.00 -15.91 12.73
N ILE A 114 14.42 -15.07 13.68
CA ILE A 114 15.48 -14.09 13.49
C ILE A 114 16.66 -14.43 14.41
N SER A 115 17.77 -14.88 13.82
CA SER A 115 19.01 -15.15 14.54
C SER A 115 19.88 -13.89 14.61
N GLU A 116 20.18 -13.39 15.82
CA GLU A 116 21.05 -12.22 15.98
C GLU A 116 22.47 -12.48 15.45
N THR A 117 23.00 -13.68 15.67
CA THR A 117 24.30 -14.08 15.11
C THR A 117 24.28 -13.98 13.58
N ALA A 118 23.24 -14.52 12.93
CA ALA A 118 23.12 -14.45 11.48
C ALA A 118 22.97 -13.00 10.98
N VAL A 119 22.21 -12.14 11.68
CA VAL A 119 22.10 -10.72 11.31
C VAL A 119 23.45 -10.01 11.41
N ARG A 120 24.26 -10.32 12.44
CA ARG A 120 25.58 -9.70 12.63
C ARG A 120 26.61 -10.18 11.62
N GLU A 121 26.53 -11.44 11.20
CA GLU A 121 27.39 -12.05 10.17
C GLU A 121 26.92 -11.73 8.74
N SER A 122 25.70 -11.19 8.59
CA SER A 122 25.12 -10.85 7.30
C SER A 122 25.95 -9.79 6.57
N PRO A 123 26.17 -9.94 5.24
CA PRO A 123 26.75 -8.85 4.45
C PRO A 123 25.83 -7.63 4.37
N LEU A 124 24.53 -7.81 4.66
CA LEU A 124 23.52 -6.76 4.66
C LEU A 124 23.53 -6.00 6.00
N GLN A 125 23.86 -4.71 5.98
CA GLN A 125 23.77 -3.87 7.18
C GLN A 125 22.32 -3.72 7.61
N CYS A 126 22.03 -3.84 8.91
CA CYS A 126 20.65 -3.86 9.42
C CYS A 126 20.40 -2.67 10.32
N GLY A 127 19.37 -1.90 9.98
CA GLY A 127 18.93 -0.72 10.69
C GLY A 127 17.51 -0.86 11.22
N VAL A 128 17.30 -0.39 12.44
CA VAL A 128 15.99 -0.31 13.08
C VAL A 128 15.73 1.14 13.49
N MET A 129 14.63 1.71 13.00
CA MET A 129 14.17 3.03 13.43
C MET A 129 13.32 2.90 14.69
N THR A 130 13.63 3.66 15.72
CA THR A 130 12.82 3.75 16.94
C THR A 130 12.53 5.21 17.28
N THR A 131 11.60 5.46 18.20
CA THR A 131 11.28 6.83 18.65
C THR A 131 11.54 6.95 20.15
N LEU A 132 12.31 7.94 20.59
CA LEU A 132 12.54 8.20 22.02
C LEU A 132 11.32 8.85 22.67
N THR A 133 10.95 8.40 23.87
CA THR A 133 9.98 9.09 24.73
C THR A 133 10.69 9.74 25.93
N PRO A 134 10.34 10.97 26.34
CA PRO A 134 9.21 11.80 25.88
C PRO A 134 9.51 12.72 24.70
N SER A 135 10.74 12.74 24.17
CA SER A 135 11.15 13.74 23.17
C SER A 135 10.51 13.59 21.78
N LEU A 136 9.96 12.41 21.47
CA LEU A 136 9.44 11.99 20.16
C LEU A 136 10.44 12.15 19.01
N ARG A 137 11.74 12.11 19.30
CA ARG A 137 12.80 12.14 18.28
C ARG A 137 13.11 10.73 17.78
N GLY A 138 13.38 10.61 16.48
CA GLY A 138 13.88 9.37 15.90
C GLY A 138 15.24 8.99 16.50
N TYR A 139 15.41 7.70 16.79
CA TYR A 139 16.62 7.10 17.30
C TYR A 139 16.97 5.91 16.41
N PRO A 140 17.80 6.14 15.37
CA PRO A 140 18.22 5.10 14.45
C PRO A 140 19.24 4.17 15.13
N VAL A 141 18.98 2.87 15.09
CA VAL A 141 19.84 1.83 15.67
C VAL A 141 20.37 0.94 14.57
N TRP A 142 21.69 0.89 14.41
CA TRP A 142 22.34 -0.08 13.54
C TRP A 142 22.73 -1.29 14.36
N ILE A 143 22.28 -2.48 13.94
CA ILE A 143 22.49 -3.73 14.68
C ILE A 143 23.98 -4.05 14.84
N GLN A 144 24.80 -3.65 13.86
CA GLN A 144 26.25 -3.78 13.90
C GLN A 144 26.89 -2.93 15.01
N ASP A 145 26.28 -1.79 15.35
CA ASP A 145 26.83 -0.80 16.29
C ASP A 145 26.28 -0.96 17.72
N MET A 146 25.22 -1.77 17.92
CA MET A 146 24.59 -1.99 19.22
C MET A 146 25.19 -3.19 19.99
N ALA A 147 24.98 -3.21 21.31
CA ALA A 147 25.35 -4.33 22.18
C ALA A 147 24.68 -5.66 21.76
N GLU A 148 25.39 -6.77 21.93
CA GLU A 148 24.88 -8.11 21.64
C GLU A 148 23.71 -8.49 22.56
N GLY A 149 22.75 -9.24 22.02
CA GLY A 149 21.54 -9.68 22.72
C GLY A 149 20.42 -8.65 22.74
N ARG A 150 20.53 -7.56 21.96
CA ARG A 150 19.55 -6.47 21.92
C ARG A 150 18.70 -6.42 20.65
N LEU A 151 18.90 -7.34 19.70
CA LEU A 151 18.23 -7.26 18.39
C LEU A 151 16.71 -7.27 18.52
N ILE A 152 16.19 -8.29 19.20
CA ILE A 152 14.74 -8.44 19.37
C ILE A 152 14.19 -7.32 20.24
N ASP A 153 14.95 -6.81 21.22
CA ASP A 153 14.53 -5.68 22.05
C ASP A 153 14.28 -4.43 21.20
N TYR A 154 15.21 -4.08 20.29
CA TYR A 154 15.05 -2.92 19.41
C TYR A 154 13.98 -3.12 18.33
N ILE A 155 13.82 -4.33 17.78
CA ILE A 155 12.71 -4.64 16.86
C ILE A 155 11.36 -4.47 17.58
N MET A 156 11.24 -5.00 18.81
CA MET A 156 10.03 -4.84 19.62
C MET A 156 9.79 -3.38 20.02
N ALA A 157 10.83 -2.60 20.30
CA ALA A 157 10.74 -1.16 20.54
C ALA A 157 10.20 -0.43 19.29
N SER A 158 10.70 -0.79 18.11
CA SER A 158 10.29 -0.20 16.83
C SER A 158 8.84 -0.50 16.47
N ALA A 159 8.28 -1.61 16.95
CA ALA A 159 6.89 -2.02 16.76
C ALA A 159 5.98 -1.70 17.97
N ARG A 160 6.45 -0.87 18.91
CA ARG A 160 5.72 -0.58 20.14
C ARG A 160 4.65 0.49 19.93
N LEU A 161 3.41 0.07 19.68
CA LEU A 161 2.30 1.02 19.68
C LEU A 161 2.00 1.58 21.08
N PRO A 162 1.50 2.82 21.16
CA PRO A 162 0.97 3.41 22.39
C PRO A 162 -0.06 2.52 23.09
N GLY A 163 0.06 2.41 24.42
CA GLY A 163 -0.78 1.55 25.27
C GLY A 163 -0.17 0.18 25.60
N LEU A 164 0.88 -0.25 24.89
CA LEU A 164 1.67 -1.42 25.24
C LEU A 164 2.72 -1.12 26.32
N ASP A 165 3.14 -2.18 27.04
CA ASP A 165 4.18 -2.10 28.07
C ASP A 165 5.42 -1.34 27.54
N PRO A 166 6.05 -0.48 28.38
CA PRO A 166 7.25 0.24 27.98
C PRO A 166 8.38 -0.72 27.67
N VAL A 167 9.00 -0.52 26.51
CA VAL A 167 10.28 -1.13 26.18
C VAL A 167 11.37 -0.16 26.63
N GLU A 168 12.06 -0.56 27.69
CA GLU A 168 13.22 0.16 28.22
C GLU A 168 14.49 -0.61 27.85
N ILE A 169 15.41 0.08 27.16
CA ILE A 169 16.70 -0.48 26.75
C ILE A 169 17.75 0.52 27.22
N ASP A 170 18.70 0.04 28.03
CA ASP A 170 19.82 0.81 28.56
C ASP A 170 19.40 2.15 29.22
N GLY A 171 18.28 2.13 29.96
CA GLY A 171 17.72 3.28 30.68
C GLY A 171 16.97 4.29 29.80
N GLN A 172 16.79 3.99 28.51
CA GLN A 172 16.01 4.81 27.58
C GLN A 172 14.69 4.10 27.24
N GLN A 173 13.62 4.89 27.13
CA GLN A 173 12.31 4.38 26.75
C GLN A 173 11.99 4.70 25.30
N PHE A 174 11.40 3.72 24.61
CA PHE A 174 11.14 3.79 23.19
C PHE A 174 9.65 3.63 22.87
N LEU A 175 9.23 4.19 21.73
CA LEU A 175 7.95 4.04 21.06
C LEU A 175 8.18 3.59 19.61
N ASP A 176 7.09 3.21 18.92
CA ASP A 176 7.12 2.82 17.50
C ASP A 176 7.88 3.87 16.65
N GLY A 177 8.77 3.39 15.80
CA GLY A 177 9.61 4.24 14.95
C GLY A 177 8.80 5.09 13.96
N GLY A 178 7.57 4.67 13.62
CA GLY A 178 6.69 5.32 12.67
C GLY A 178 6.19 6.69 13.14
N LEU A 179 6.30 6.97 14.45
CA LEU A 179 6.05 8.31 15.00
C LEU A 179 7.11 9.33 14.58
N ALA A 180 8.36 8.88 14.43
CA ALA A 180 9.45 9.73 13.97
C ALA A 180 9.59 9.67 12.44
N GLU A 181 9.67 8.48 11.87
CA GLU A 181 9.82 8.27 10.44
C GLU A 181 9.20 6.94 10.00
N HIS A 182 8.12 7.03 9.21
CA HIS A 182 7.39 5.86 8.72
C HIS A 182 8.21 4.97 7.80
N VAL A 183 8.91 5.56 6.81
CA VAL A 183 9.85 4.88 5.91
C VAL A 183 11.24 5.45 6.18
N PRO A 184 12.21 4.70 6.73
CA PRO A 184 13.43 5.24 7.33
C PRO A 184 14.50 5.66 6.28
N VAL A 185 14.12 6.48 5.30
CA VAL A 185 15.02 6.98 4.25
C VAL A 185 16.07 7.91 4.84
N SER A 186 15.70 8.74 5.82
CA SER A 186 16.63 9.67 6.46
C SER A 186 17.73 8.94 7.24
N MET A 187 17.42 7.79 7.84
CA MET A 187 18.38 6.92 8.52
C MET A 187 19.45 6.40 7.54
N LEU A 188 19.03 5.91 6.38
CA LEU A 188 19.95 5.43 5.34
C LEU A 188 20.82 6.56 4.79
N ARG A 189 20.21 7.72 4.51
CA ARG A 189 20.91 8.92 4.01
C ARG A 189 21.95 9.42 5.01
N SER A 190 21.61 9.44 6.30
CA SER A 190 22.52 9.84 7.38
C SER A 190 23.72 8.90 7.50
N ARG A 191 23.55 7.61 7.14
CA ARG A 191 24.65 6.64 7.06
C ARG A 191 25.47 6.76 5.77
N GLY A 192 25.06 7.60 4.81
CA GLY A 192 25.78 7.87 3.57
C GLY A 192 25.30 7.07 2.35
N TRP A 193 24.14 6.42 2.44
CA TRP A 193 23.48 5.79 1.30
C TRP A 193 22.78 6.83 0.42
N ARG A 194 22.96 6.72 -0.90
CA ARG A 194 22.39 7.64 -1.88
C ARG A 194 21.60 6.93 -2.99
N ARG A 195 21.67 5.61 -3.08
CA ARG A 195 20.79 4.80 -3.95
C ARG A 195 19.89 4.00 -3.03
N ILE A 196 18.63 4.43 -2.92
CA ILE A 196 17.69 3.89 -1.94
C ILE A 196 16.44 3.40 -2.66
N VAL A 197 16.04 2.18 -2.36
CA VAL A 197 14.70 1.67 -2.67
C VAL A 197 13.87 1.82 -1.40
N ALA A 198 12.72 2.45 -1.49
CA ALA A 198 11.82 2.68 -0.38
C ALA A 198 10.48 1.99 -0.62
N ILE A 199 10.06 1.16 0.33
CA ILE A 199 8.76 0.49 0.30
C ILE A 199 7.85 1.13 1.34
N ASP A 200 6.79 1.79 0.89
CA ASP A 200 5.75 2.40 1.74
C ASP A 200 4.48 1.55 1.69
N LEU A 201 3.88 1.35 2.86
CA LEU A 201 2.66 0.56 3.02
C LEU A 201 1.40 1.43 3.04
N ASN A 202 1.56 2.75 2.89
CA ASN A 202 0.46 3.68 2.70
C ASN A 202 0.17 3.91 1.22
N GLU A 203 -1.08 4.24 0.89
CA GLU A 203 -1.51 4.56 -0.47
C GLU A 203 -0.76 5.76 -1.07
N LYS A 204 -0.36 6.70 -0.19
CA LYS A 204 0.36 7.91 -0.58
C LYS A 204 1.76 7.88 0.01
N PRO A 205 2.80 8.14 -0.80
CA PRO A 205 4.16 8.28 -0.31
C PRO A 205 4.28 9.28 0.83
N THR A 206 4.67 8.80 2.01
CA THR A 206 4.87 9.63 3.21
C THR A 206 6.21 10.35 3.22
N SER A 207 7.21 9.79 2.54
CA SER A 207 8.60 10.28 2.53
C SER A 207 9.05 10.88 1.20
N ALA A 208 8.11 11.16 0.28
CA ALA A 208 8.38 11.81 -1.02
C ALA A 208 8.81 13.30 -0.92
N ARG A 209 9.41 13.72 0.19
CA ARG A 209 10.14 14.98 0.20
C ARG A 209 11.46 14.74 -0.52
N GLU A 210 11.52 15.14 -1.78
CA GLU A 210 12.80 15.38 -2.46
C GLU A 210 13.65 16.27 -1.54
N VAL A 211 14.75 15.71 -1.05
CA VAL A 211 15.78 16.50 -0.41
C VAL A 211 16.92 16.55 -1.42
N ASP A 212 17.29 17.76 -1.80
CA ASP A 212 18.33 18.06 -2.77
C ASP A 212 19.73 17.67 -2.25
N ASP A 213 19.99 16.36 -2.18
CA ASP A 213 21.25 15.80 -1.72
C ASP A 213 21.78 14.69 -2.63
N ASN A 214 21.41 14.68 -3.92
CA ASN A 214 21.81 13.65 -4.89
C ASN A 214 21.39 12.22 -4.50
N THR A 215 20.32 12.05 -3.71
CA THR A 215 19.75 10.73 -3.43
C THR A 215 18.86 10.27 -4.60
N GLN A 216 19.21 9.14 -5.19
CA GLN A 216 18.37 8.39 -6.13
C GLN A 216 17.40 7.53 -5.31
N LEU A 217 16.11 7.86 -5.38
CA LEU A 217 15.06 7.16 -4.65
C LEU A 217 14.15 6.41 -5.64
N ILE A 218 14.11 5.09 -5.52
CA ILE A 218 13.09 4.24 -6.18
C ILE A 218 12.01 4.01 -5.14
N TYR A 219 10.78 4.44 -5.42
CA TYR A 219 9.67 4.31 -4.50
C TYR A 219 8.72 3.20 -4.94
N ILE A 220 8.36 2.31 -4.03
CA ILE A 220 7.43 1.21 -4.25
C ILE A 220 6.29 1.37 -3.25
N HIS A 221 5.08 1.52 -3.78
CA HIS A 221 3.85 1.54 -3.00
C HIS A 221 2.70 1.06 -3.88
N ASP A 222 1.63 0.59 -3.25
CA ASP A 222 0.38 0.30 -3.95
C ASP A 222 -0.50 1.56 -3.99
N PRO A 223 -1.16 1.88 -5.12
CA PRO A 223 -2.06 3.03 -5.21
C PRO A 223 -3.43 2.83 -4.53
N GLU A 224 -3.71 1.65 -3.97
CA GLU A 224 -4.94 1.34 -3.23
C GLU A 224 -4.62 0.73 -1.86
N ASP A 225 -5.63 0.70 -0.98
CA ASP A 225 -5.46 0.17 0.36
C ASP A 225 -5.02 -1.30 0.35
N LEU A 226 -4.00 -1.58 1.17
CA LEU A 226 -3.51 -2.92 1.47
C LEU A 226 -4.34 -3.61 2.57
N GLY A 227 -5.38 -2.96 3.09
CA GLY A 227 -6.31 -3.51 4.08
C GLY A 227 -6.03 -3.01 5.50
N GLY A 228 -6.65 -3.63 6.49
CA GLY A 228 -6.48 -3.22 7.89
C GLY A 228 -5.07 -3.44 8.42
N PHE A 229 -4.63 -2.59 9.36
CA PHE A 229 -3.32 -2.71 10.03
C PHE A 229 -3.09 -4.09 10.70
N LEU A 230 -4.16 -4.81 11.04
CA LEU A 230 -4.13 -6.13 11.69
C LEU A 230 -4.80 -7.22 10.87
N ASP A 231 -5.12 -6.93 9.60
CA ASP A 231 -5.82 -7.90 8.76
C ASP A 231 -4.84 -8.96 8.25
N ILE A 232 -4.79 -10.08 8.98
CA ILE A 232 -3.98 -11.25 8.64
C ILE A 232 -4.82 -12.35 7.97
N THR A 233 -5.98 -12.00 7.41
CA THR A 233 -6.81 -12.96 6.68
C THR A 233 -5.99 -13.56 5.53
N PRO A 234 -5.98 -14.89 5.32
CA PRO A 234 -5.14 -15.52 4.30
C PRO A 234 -5.29 -14.90 2.90
N GLY A 235 -6.51 -14.52 2.51
CA GLY A 235 -6.76 -13.84 1.23
C GLY A 235 -6.09 -12.47 1.11
N ILE A 236 -6.07 -11.67 2.18
CA ILE A 236 -5.39 -10.37 2.22
C ILE A 236 -3.87 -10.55 2.20
N LEU A 237 -3.35 -11.52 2.95
CA LEU A 237 -1.92 -11.83 2.94
C LEU A 237 -1.44 -12.26 1.55
N GLN A 238 -2.15 -13.18 0.90
CA GLN A 238 -1.84 -13.63 -0.46
C GLN A 238 -1.95 -12.51 -1.49
N ARG A 239 -3.01 -11.69 -1.39
CA ARG A 239 -3.19 -10.51 -2.24
C ARG A 239 -2.00 -9.56 -2.11
N ASN A 240 -1.65 -9.17 -0.89
CA ASN A 240 -0.62 -8.17 -0.63
C ASN A 240 0.79 -8.70 -0.97
N LEU A 241 1.06 -9.98 -0.74
CA LEU A 241 2.28 -10.64 -1.23
C LEU A 241 2.40 -10.48 -2.75
N ARG A 242 1.31 -10.77 -3.48
CA ARG A 242 1.30 -10.67 -4.94
C ARG A 242 1.40 -9.22 -5.43
N LEU A 243 0.72 -8.27 -4.79
CA LEU A 243 0.82 -6.84 -5.12
C LEU A 243 2.25 -6.33 -4.92
N GLY A 244 2.88 -6.67 -3.79
CA GLY A 244 4.28 -6.29 -3.52
C GLY A 244 5.25 -6.79 -4.57
N TYR A 245 5.04 -8.00 -5.06
CA TYR A 245 5.79 -8.56 -6.19
C TYR A 245 5.57 -7.75 -7.48
N LEU A 246 4.31 -7.52 -7.86
CA LEU A 246 3.95 -6.84 -9.12
C LEU A 246 4.39 -5.37 -9.14
N ASP A 247 4.18 -4.64 -8.04
CA ASP A 247 4.58 -3.22 -7.93
C ASP A 247 6.10 -3.07 -7.94
N THR A 248 6.83 -4.05 -7.38
CA THR A 248 8.29 -4.08 -7.49
C THR A 248 8.75 -4.30 -8.92
N LEU A 249 8.12 -5.23 -9.65
CA LEU A 249 8.42 -5.41 -11.07
C LEU A 249 8.12 -4.15 -11.89
N LYS A 250 7.07 -3.39 -11.56
CA LYS A 250 6.79 -2.09 -12.18
C LYS A 250 7.86 -1.05 -11.87
N ALA A 251 8.28 -0.94 -10.61
CA ALA A 251 9.30 0.01 -10.17
C ALA A 251 10.68 -0.21 -10.82
N PHE A 252 10.94 -1.43 -11.31
CA PHE A 252 12.16 -1.81 -12.03
C PHE A 252 11.93 -2.01 -13.54
N ASP A 253 10.87 -1.40 -14.09
CA ASP A 253 10.55 -1.37 -15.52
C ASP A 253 10.33 -2.74 -16.19
N ARG A 254 10.09 -3.80 -15.41
CA ARG A 254 9.80 -5.16 -15.90
C ARG A 254 8.33 -5.32 -16.25
N LEU A 255 7.46 -4.60 -15.56
CA LEU A 255 6.04 -4.45 -15.87
C LEU A 255 5.73 -2.95 -16.00
N LYS A 256 4.58 -2.64 -16.60
CA LYS A 256 4.06 -1.28 -16.77
C LYS A 256 2.63 -1.19 -16.25
N GLY A 257 2.07 0.03 -16.30
CA GLY A 257 0.76 0.38 -15.74
C GLY A 257 0.86 1.14 -14.43
N ASP A 258 -0.19 1.86 -14.09
CA ASP A 258 -0.30 2.60 -12.83
C ASP A 258 -0.97 1.71 -11.77
N ARG A 259 -2.18 1.26 -12.07
CA ARG A 259 -3.05 0.47 -11.16
C ARG A 259 -3.00 -1.01 -11.46
N PHE A 260 -2.84 -1.37 -12.73
CA PHE A 260 -2.76 -2.75 -13.20
C PHE A 260 -1.36 -3.07 -13.70
N ALA A 261 -1.06 -4.36 -13.83
CA ALA A 261 0.22 -4.84 -14.30
C ALA A 261 0.11 -5.27 -15.77
N PHE A 262 1.02 -4.80 -16.61
CA PHE A 262 1.09 -5.14 -18.03
C PHE A 262 2.50 -5.51 -18.45
N TRP A 263 2.63 -6.37 -19.45
CA TRP A 263 3.90 -6.51 -20.16
C TRP A 263 4.24 -5.22 -20.92
N PRO A 264 5.52 -4.82 -21.01
CA PRO A 264 5.90 -3.56 -21.66
C PRO A 264 5.37 -3.39 -23.08
N ASP A 265 5.40 -4.45 -23.89
CA ASP A 265 4.93 -4.41 -25.29
C ASP A 265 3.41 -4.22 -25.38
N ASP A 266 2.64 -4.87 -24.49
CA ASP A 266 1.19 -4.72 -24.42
C ASP A 266 0.78 -3.33 -23.95
N TYR A 267 1.47 -2.79 -22.94
CA TYR A 267 1.22 -1.43 -22.49
C TYR A 267 1.57 -0.40 -23.57
N ALA A 268 2.67 -0.61 -24.30
CA ALA A 268 3.04 0.25 -25.42
C ALA A 268 2.01 0.21 -26.57
N ARG A 269 1.35 -0.94 -26.80
CA ARG A 269 0.21 -1.05 -27.73
C ARG A 269 -0.98 -0.24 -27.24
N LEU A 270 -1.39 -0.40 -25.98
CA LEU A 270 -2.48 0.39 -25.38
C LEU A 270 -2.22 1.90 -25.54
N LEU A 271 -1.00 2.36 -25.23
CA LEU A 271 -0.63 3.76 -25.37
C LEU A 271 -0.66 4.25 -26.82
N ARG A 272 -0.26 3.41 -27.78
CA ARG A 272 -0.28 3.74 -29.21
C ARG A 272 -1.70 3.87 -29.74
N ASP A 273 -2.59 2.97 -29.33
CA ASP A 273 -3.95 2.88 -29.85
C ASP A 273 -4.88 3.94 -29.24
N PHE A 274 -4.69 4.25 -27.95
CA PHE A 274 -5.61 5.10 -27.20
C PHE A 274 -4.99 6.41 -26.68
N GLY A 275 -3.67 6.52 -26.61
CA GLY A 275 -2.98 7.63 -25.98
C GLY A 275 -2.95 7.55 -24.44
N TYR A 276 -1.99 8.27 -23.84
CA TYR A 276 -1.73 8.21 -22.40
C TYR A 276 -2.95 8.56 -21.53
N GLU A 277 -3.62 9.68 -21.82
CA GLU A 277 -4.77 10.13 -21.01
C GLU A 277 -5.92 9.13 -21.03
N THR A 278 -6.19 8.52 -22.18
CA THR A 278 -7.22 7.49 -22.33
C THR A 278 -6.84 6.23 -21.58
N VAL A 279 -5.60 5.75 -21.70
CA VAL A 279 -5.13 4.56 -20.95
C VAL A 279 -5.21 4.78 -19.45
N ALA A 280 -4.78 5.94 -18.95
CA ALA A 280 -4.93 6.29 -17.54
C ALA A 280 -6.41 6.30 -17.11
N GLY A 281 -7.31 6.84 -17.94
CA GLY A 281 -8.75 6.78 -17.72
C GLY A 281 -9.31 5.34 -17.74
N LEU A 282 -8.79 4.47 -18.60
CA LEU A 282 -9.17 3.05 -18.64
C LEU A 282 -8.70 2.29 -17.41
N GLU A 283 -7.48 2.52 -16.92
CA GLU A 283 -7.02 1.98 -15.64
C GLU A 283 -7.90 2.48 -14.48
N GLN A 284 -8.30 3.75 -14.49
CA GLN A 284 -9.24 4.25 -13.49
C GLN A 284 -10.63 3.59 -13.62
N ALA A 285 -11.12 3.35 -14.84
CA ALA A 285 -12.38 2.63 -15.06
C ALA A 285 -12.28 1.19 -14.56
N GLY A 286 -11.15 0.52 -14.82
CA GLY A 286 -10.84 -0.82 -14.36
C GLY A 286 -10.90 -0.93 -12.84
N ALA A 287 -10.30 0.04 -12.13
CA ALA A 287 -10.35 0.10 -10.68
C ALA A 287 -11.77 0.36 -10.16
N ILE A 288 -12.51 1.28 -10.77
CA ILE A 288 -13.93 1.53 -10.43
C ILE A 288 -14.77 0.26 -10.62
N TYR A 289 -14.47 -0.55 -11.62
CA TYR A 289 -15.16 -1.80 -11.93
C TYR A 289 -14.60 -3.03 -11.20
N GLU A 290 -13.65 -2.84 -10.28
CA GLU A 290 -13.06 -3.89 -9.47
C GLU A 290 -12.50 -5.03 -10.34
N LEU A 291 -11.70 -4.68 -11.35
CA LEU A 291 -10.88 -5.64 -12.09
C LEU A 291 -9.80 -6.24 -11.17
N ASP A 292 -9.40 -7.47 -11.45
CA ASP A 292 -8.43 -8.18 -10.62
C ASP A 292 -7.01 -7.64 -10.85
N ARG A 293 -6.47 -6.93 -9.87
CA ARG A 293 -5.14 -6.33 -9.91
C ARG A 293 -3.98 -7.33 -9.76
N LEU A 294 -4.28 -8.59 -9.44
CA LEU A 294 -3.27 -9.65 -9.28
C LEU A 294 -2.85 -10.29 -10.61
N VAL A 295 -3.60 -9.98 -11.68
CA VAL A 295 -3.38 -10.45 -13.04
C VAL A 295 -2.42 -9.52 -13.79
N ILE A 296 -1.51 -10.11 -14.56
CA ILE A 296 -0.75 -9.38 -15.58
C ILE A 296 -1.59 -9.42 -16.86
N TYR A 297 -2.10 -8.26 -17.27
CA TYR A 297 -2.94 -8.15 -18.45
C TYR A 297 -2.11 -7.94 -19.71
N ASP A 298 -2.59 -8.50 -20.82
CA ASP A 298 -2.29 -8.01 -22.16
C ASP A 298 -3.30 -6.94 -22.59
N HIS A 299 -3.02 -6.28 -23.71
CA HIS A 299 -3.82 -5.17 -24.21
C HIS A 299 -5.26 -5.58 -24.59
N VAL A 300 -5.50 -6.82 -25.02
CA VAL A 300 -6.83 -7.29 -25.43
C VAL A 300 -7.67 -7.66 -24.21
N ASN A 301 -7.12 -8.51 -23.34
CA ASN A 301 -7.79 -9.03 -22.17
C ASN A 301 -8.16 -7.92 -21.18
N PHE A 302 -7.35 -6.86 -21.08
CA PHE A 302 -7.68 -5.70 -20.25
C PHE A 302 -8.94 -4.97 -20.74
N ILE A 303 -9.02 -4.69 -22.05
CA ILE A 303 -10.15 -4.00 -22.66
C ILE A 303 -11.42 -4.85 -22.56
N GLU A 304 -11.32 -6.15 -22.84
CA GLU A 304 -12.45 -7.08 -22.72
C GLU A 304 -12.95 -7.20 -21.27
N ALA A 305 -12.04 -7.26 -20.28
CA ALA A 305 -12.42 -7.25 -18.88
C ALA A 305 -13.19 -5.97 -18.48
N ILE A 306 -12.74 -4.80 -18.94
CA ILE A 306 -13.45 -3.53 -18.75
C ILE A 306 -14.84 -3.58 -19.39
N ARG A 307 -14.94 -4.06 -20.64
CA ARG A 307 -16.21 -4.15 -21.37
C ARG A 307 -17.20 -5.06 -20.67
N GLN A 308 -16.77 -6.25 -20.26
CA GLN A 308 -17.62 -7.21 -19.56
C GLN A 308 -18.16 -6.62 -18.26
N LYS A 309 -17.28 -6.01 -17.44
CA LYS A 309 -17.70 -5.38 -16.19
C LYS A 309 -18.61 -4.17 -16.42
N ARG A 310 -18.31 -3.33 -17.41
CA ARG A 310 -19.18 -2.22 -17.83
C ARG A 310 -20.58 -2.71 -18.19
N ALA A 311 -20.69 -3.77 -18.99
CA ALA A 311 -21.98 -4.35 -19.37
C ALA A 311 -22.78 -4.85 -18.15
N ASN A 312 -22.11 -5.55 -17.22
CA ASN A 312 -22.72 -6.03 -15.98
C ASN A 312 -23.24 -4.88 -15.11
N TYR A 313 -22.43 -3.86 -14.88
CA TYR A 313 -22.84 -2.70 -14.06
C TYR A 313 -23.88 -1.83 -14.78
N GLN A 314 -23.87 -1.76 -16.11
CA GLN A 314 -24.92 -1.10 -16.87
C GLN A 314 -26.25 -1.82 -16.69
N MET A 315 -26.27 -3.15 -16.76
CA MET A 315 -27.48 -3.94 -16.52
C MET A 315 -28.00 -3.74 -15.08
N LEU A 316 -27.11 -3.81 -14.09
CA LEU A 316 -27.46 -3.56 -12.68
C LEU A 316 -28.00 -2.13 -12.47
N TYR A 317 -27.39 -1.15 -13.11
CA TYR A 317 -27.81 0.25 -13.07
C TYR A 317 -29.23 0.41 -13.63
N GLN A 318 -29.54 -0.18 -14.79
CA GLN A 318 -30.88 -0.14 -15.37
C GLN A 318 -31.93 -0.82 -14.49
N GLN A 319 -31.61 -1.99 -13.92
CA GLN A 319 -32.49 -2.69 -12.97
C GLN A 319 -32.81 -1.86 -11.72
N LYS A 320 -31.82 -1.12 -11.21
CA LYS A 320 -31.97 -0.29 -10.00
C LYS A 320 -32.42 1.14 -10.27
N ARG A 321 -32.57 1.55 -11.54
CA ARG A 321 -32.79 2.94 -11.95
C ARG A 321 -33.90 3.65 -11.17
N ALA A 322 -35.10 3.05 -11.12
CA ALA A 322 -36.24 3.60 -10.39
C ALA A 322 -35.97 3.72 -8.88
N ALA A 323 -35.38 2.68 -8.28
CA ALA A 323 -35.03 2.66 -6.85
C ALA A 323 -33.97 3.72 -6.50
N LEU A 324 -33.03 3.98 -7.42
CA LEU A 324 -32.00 5.02 -7.28
C LEU A 324 -32.55 6.44 -7.53
N ARG A 325 -33.82 6.58 -7.93
CA ARG A 325 -34.48 7.86 -8.26
C ARG A 325 -33.67 8.69 -9.27
N ILE A 326 -33.20 8.05 -10.33
CA ILE A 326 -32.31 8.67 -11.32
C ILE A 326 -32.97 9.89 -11.97
N GLU A 327 -34.24 9.80 -12.34
CA GLU A 327 -34.99 10.89 -12.99
C GLU A 327 -35.02 12.15 -12.10
N HIS A 328 -35.23 11.97 -10.79
CA HIS A 328 -35.18 13.06 -9.82
C HIS A 328 -33.78 13.68 -9.73
N LYS A 329 -32.72 12.86 -9.78
CA LYS A 329 -31.33 13.35 -9.77
C LYS A 329 -31.00 14.12 -11.05
N LEU A 330 -31.44 13.66 -12.22
CA LEU A 330 -31.27 14.38 -13.50
C LEU A 330 -31.94 15.76 -13.47
N GLN A 331 -33.18 15.83 -12.97
CA GLN A 331 -33.88 17.11 -12.81
C GLN A 331 -33.15 18.05 -11.85
N ALA A 332 -32.67 17.54 -10.71
CA ALA A 332 -31.91 18.33 -9.74
C ALA A 332 -30.57 18.83 -10.31
N ILE A 333 -29.89 18.06 -11.16
CA ILE A 333 -28.68 18.52 -11.87
C ILE A 333 -29.02 19.67 -12.82
N ARG A 334 -30.08 19.53 -13.63
CA ARG A 334 -30.51 20.59 -14.58
C ARG A 334 -30.87 21.90 -13.88
N ARG A 335 -31.42 21.82 -12.66
CA ARG A 335 -31.74 22.99 -11.82
C ARG A 335 -30.55 23.53 -11.02
N GLY A 336 -29.40 22.85 -11.01
CA GLY A 336 -28.24 23.22 -10.20
C GLY A 336 -28.41 22.97 -8.70
N GLU A 337 -29.37 22.13 -8.31
CA GLU A 337 -29.74 21.86 -6.92
C GLU A 337 -28.99 20.67 -6.32
N LEU A 338 -28.47 19.76 -7.16
CA LEU A 338 -27.79 18.55 -6.69
C LEU A 338 -26.37 18.86 -6.20
N LYS A 339 -26.19 18.82 -4.87
CA LYS A 339 -24.88 19.05 -4.23
C LYS A 339 -24.02 17.80 -4.08
N MET A 340 -24.64 16.63 -3.97
CA MET A 340 -23.94 15.36 -3.73
C MET A 340 -24.66 14.21 -4.44
N LEU A 341 -23.88 13.26 -4.97
CA LEU A 341 -24.37 12.09 -5.67
C LEU A 341 -24.06 10.81 -4.89
N HIS A 342 -25.02 10.39 -4.07
CA HIS A 342 -24.93 9.13 -3.32
C HIS A 342 -25.23 7.93 -4.22
N LEU A 343 -24.20 7.43 -4.91
CA LEU A 343 -24.21 6.19 -5.69
C LEU A 343 -22.87 5.48 -5.47
N MET A 344 -22.89 4.14 -5.48
CA MET A 344 -21.65 3.36 -5.51
C MET A 344 -20.83 3.73 -6.77
N PRO A 345 -19.49 3.72 -6.73
CA PRO A 345 -18.66 4.20 -7.83
C PRO A 345 -19.00 3.62 -9.21
N PRO A 346 -19.23 2.31 -9.40
CA PRO A 346 -19.61 1.75 -10.70
C PRO A 346 -20.94 2.31 -11.23
N LEU A 347 -21.94 2.47 -10.35
CA LEU A 347 -23.25 2.99 -10.71
C LEU A 347 -23.20 4.51 -10.97
N ARG A 348 -22.30 5.21 -10.28
CA ARG A 348 -22.03 6.63 -10.51
C ARG A 348 -21.41 6.84 -11.90
N LEU A 349 -20.50 5.95 -12.29
CA LEU A 349 -19.90 5.93 -13.62
C LEU A 349 -20.94 5.60 -14.70
N ALA A 350 -21.77 4.58 -14.51
CA ALA A 350 -22.87 4.25 -15.41
C ALA A 350 -23.86 5.42 -15.61
N PHE A 351 -24.22 6.10 -14.51
CA PHE A 351 -25.06 7.30 -14.56
C PHE A 351 -24.41 8.45 -15.36
N LEU A 352 -23.12 8.69 -15.17
CA LEU A 352 -22.40 9.70 -15.95
C LEU A 352 -22.33 9.33 -17.43
N MET A 353 -22.04 8.07 -17.73
CA MET A 353 -21.98 7.56 -19.11
C MET A 353 -23.30 7.76 -19.85
N GLU A 354 -24.44 7.50 -19.20
CA GLU A 354 -25.75 7.78 -19.79
C GLU A 354 -25.91 9.24 -20.20
N ILE A 355 -25.58 10.17 -19.30
CA ILE A 355 -25.70 11.61 -19.60
C ILE A 355 -24.81 12.01 -20.77
N LEU A 356 -23.58 11.48 -20.83
CA LEU A 356 -22.64 11.77 -21.92
C LEU A 356 -23.10 11.18 -23.26
N ILE A 357 -23.65 9.97 -23.25
CA ILE A 357 -24.18 9.31 -24.46
C ILE A 357 -25.41 10.07 -24.99
N GLU A 358 -26.36 10.44 -24.12
CA GLU A 358 -27.52 11.24 -24.48
C GLU A 358 -27.11 12.60 -25.06
N GLY A 359 -26.17 13.30 -24.41
CA GLY A 359 -25.63 14.56 -24.91
C GLY A 359 -24.99 14.42 -26.29
N LYS A 360 -24.18 13.37 -26.51
CA LYS A 360 -23.57 13.09 -27.82
C LYS A 360 -24.62 12.83 -28.91
N GLN A 361 -25.70 12.10 -28.60
CA GLN A 361 -26.81 11.86 -29.52
C GLN A 361 -27.58 13.14 -29.87
N GLN A 362 -27.71 14.06 -28.92
CA GLN A 362 -28.38 15.34 -29.08
C GLN A 362 -27.45 16.45 -29.63
N GLN A 363 -26.17 16.15 -29.87
CA GLN A 363 -25.12 17.13 -30.20
C GLN A 363 -25.00 18.27 -29.16
N GLU A 364 -25.32 17.98 -27.90
CA GLU A 364 -25.24 18.92 -26.79
C GLU A 364 -24.13 18.50 -25.82
N THR A 365 -23.42 19.50 -25.27
CA THR A 365 -22.48 19.25 -24.17
C THR A 365 -23.21 19.45 -22.85
N PRO A 366 -23.48 18.38 -22.07
CA PRO A 366 -24.22 18.51 -20.82
C PRO A 366 -23.42 19.34 -19.82
N ARG A 367 -24.05 20.39 -19.25
CA ARG A 367 -23.48 21.19 -18.17
C ARG A 367 -23.51 20.39 -16.87
N LEU A 368 -22.39 19.74 -16.55
CA LEU A 368 -22.24 18.91 -15.36
C LEU A 368 -21.45 19.66 -14.28
N PRO A 369 -21.91 19.68 -13.02
CA PRO A 369 -21.13 20.24 -11.92
C PRO A 369 -19.83 19.44 -11.73
N PRO A 370 -18.64 20.04 -11.91
CA PRO A 370 -17.38 19.30 -11.92
C PRO A 370 -17.14 18.50 -10.63
N ARG A 371 -17.55 19.06 -9.48
CA ARG A 371 -17.40 18.43 -8.16
C ARG A 371 -18.16 17.10 -8.02
N LEU A 372 -19.23 16.89 -8.78
CA LEU A 372 -20.02 15.64 -8.71
C LEU A 372 -19.35 14.48 -9.44
N PHE A 373 -18.44 14.75 -10.37
CA PHE A 373 -17.92 13.77 -11.31
C PHE A 373 -16.40 13.75 -11.44
N SER A 374 -15.68 14.68 -10.80
CA SER A 374 -14.22 14.81 -10.90
C SER A 374 -13.47 13.48 -10.71
N SER A 375 -13.88 12.67 -9.73
CA SER A 375 -13.25 11.38 -9.42
C SER A 375 -13.53 10.24 -10.41
N ILE A 376 -14.41 10.44 -11.39
CA ILE A 376 -14.81 9.41 -12.37
C ILE A 376 -14.83 9.94 -13.82
N ARG A 377 -14.49 11.22 -14.03
CA ARG A 377 -14.68 11.91 -15.30
C ARG A 377 -13.73 11.38 -16.37
N SER A 378 -12.45 11.28 -16.05
CA SER A 378 -11.41 10.65 -16.89
C SER A 378 -11.77 9.23 -17.30
N ALA A 379 -12.29 8.43 -16.36
CA ALA A 379 -12.78 7.09 -16.68
C ALA A 379 -13.95 7.11 -17.67
N ALA A 380 -14.92 8.00 -17.49
CA ALA A 380 -16.05 8.13 -18.41
C ALA A 380 -15.61 8.60 -19.80
N ASP A 381 -14.76 9.63 -19.87
CA ASP A 381 -14.24 10.15 -21.15
C ASP A 381 -13.44 9.06 -21.89
N ALA A 382 -12.62 8.27 -21.20
CA ALA A 382 -11.90 7.15 -21.80
C ALA A 382 -12.82 6.04 -22.32
N LEU A 383 -13.86 5.67 -21.55
CA LEU A 383 -14.86 4.67 -21.96
C LEU A 383 -15.69 5.11 -23.17
N MET A 384 -15.84 6.42 -23.41
CA MET A 384 -16.51 6.97 -24.60
C MET A 384 -15.67 6.87 -25.87
N LEU A 385 -14.35 6.70 -25.73
CA LEU A 385 -13.39 6.54 -26.83
C LEU A 385 -13.14 5.09 -27.20
N LEU A 386 -13.55 4.13 -26.36
CA LEU A 386 -13.49 2.72 -26.71
C LEU A 386 -14.43 2.43 -27.89
N PRO A 387 -13.93 1.82 -28.98
CA PRO A 387 -14.78 1.39 -30.08
C PRO A 387 -15.73 0.28 -29.60
N ASP A 388 -16.89 0.13 -30.27
CA ASP A 388 -17.88 -0.91 -29.91
C ASP A 388 -17.39 -2.33 -30.24
N GLU A 389 -16.49 -2.47 -31.23
CA GLU A 389 -15.82 -3.73 -31.59
C GLU A 389 -14.31 -3.51 -31.62
N LEU A 390 -13.52 -4.45 -31.09
CA LEU A 390 -12.09 -4.53 -31.41
C LEU A 390 -12.02 -5.04 -32.85
N ARG A 391 -11.92 -4.13 -33.84
CA ARG A 391 -11.55 -4.57 -35.19
C ARG A 391 -10.22 -5.29 -35.05
N ASN A 392 -10.10 -6.49 -35.63
CA ASN A 392 -8.88 -7.30 -35.63
C ASN A 392 -7.65 -6.39 -35.81
N LEU A 393 -6.96 -6.09 -34.71
CA LEU A 393 -5.74 -5.29 -34.60
C LEU A 393 -4.55 -6.22 -34.49
#